data_AF-A0A535MP24-F1
#
_entry.id   AF-A0A535MP24-F1
#
_cell.length_a   1.000
_cell.length_b   1.000
_cell.length_c   1.000
_cell.angle_alpha   90.00
_cell.angle_beta   90.00
_cell.angle_gamma   90.00
#
_symmetry.space_group_name_H-M   'P 1'
#
loop_
_entity.id
_entity.type
_entity.pdbx_description
1 polymer ?
#
loop_
_entity_poly.entity_id
_entity_poly.type
_entity_poly.pdbx_seq_one_letter_code
_entity_poly.pdbx_strand_id
1 'polypeptide(L)'
;MVEPASTPTISSRRLNPRRAAYLSLIPGLGQLSNGQPKKAAAFLAGVIALFALSFSVPGVTTDVVGAWRPRGSLMVSLSVILELVSLLVFIALFMAALVFWYASIHDARLTAVERNTGTPTRGRWWLFHR
;
A
#
# COMPACT_ATOMS: atom_id res chain seq x y z
N MET A 1 -19.41 -43.27 34.83
CA MET A 1 -18.90 -41.91 34.51
C MET A 1 -18.41 -41.96 33.08
N VAL A 2 -19.13 -41.32 32.17
CA VAL A 2 -18.77 -41.25 30.74
C VAL A 2 -17.93 -39.98 30.57
N GLU A 3 -16.69 -40.14 30.14
CA GLU A 3 -15.76 -39.06 29.81
C GLU A 3 -16.27 -38.36 28.54
N PRO A 4 -16.51 -37.03 28.54
CA PRO A 4 -16.99 -36.35 27.34
C PRO A 4 -15.86 -36.31 26.31
N ALA A 5 -16.16 -36.85 25.13
CA ALA A 5 -15.26 -36.84 23.97
C ALA A 5 -14.72 -35.43 23.72
N SER A 6 -13.40 -35.31 23.65
CA SER A 6 -12.71 -34.08 23.27
C SER A 6 -13.17 -33.66 21.87
N THR A 7 -13.84 -32.50 21.80
CA THR A 7 -14.26 -31.88 20.55
C THR A 7 -13.05 -31.77 19.62
N PRO A 8 -13.12 -32.24 18.36
CA PRO A 8 -12.02 -32.06 17.43
C PRO A 8 -11.83 -30.56 17.24
N THR A 9 -10.71 -30.05 17.75
CA THR A 9 -10.29 -28.68 17.50
C THR A 9 -10.12 -28.55 15.99
N ILE A 10 -10.95 -27.69 15.38
CA ILE A 10 -10.84 -27.33 13.97
C ILE A 10 -9.37 -27.02 13.72
N SER A 11 -8.72 -27.85 12.91
CA SER A 11 -7.32 -27.66 12.54
C SER A 11 -7.20 -26.29 11.90
N SER A 12 -6.78 -25.28 12.66
CA SER A 12 -6.46 -23.98 12.10
C SER A 12 -5.26 -24.21 11.20
N ARG A 13 -5.51 -24.24 9.89
CA ARG A 13 -4.48 -24.44 8.87
C ARG A 13 -3.43 -23.36 9.10
N ARG A 14 -2.26 -23.74 9.62
CA ARG A 14 -1.16 -22.80 9.90
C ARG A 14 -0.90 -21.97 8.64
N LEU A 15 -1.20 -20.67 8.70
CA LEU A 15 -1.02 -19.74 7.59
C LEU A 15 0.48 -19.54 7.41
N ASN A 16 1.03 -19.82 6.23
CA ASN A 16 2.46 -19.64 6.02
C ASN A 16 2.78 -18.13 5.84
N PRO A 17 3.48 -17.47 6.77
CA PRO A 17 3.71 -16.02 6.70
C PRO A 17 4.57 -15.62 5.50
N ARG A 18 5.43 -16.53 5.01
CA ARG A 18 6.23 -16.31 3.81
C ARG A 18 5.34 -16.28 2.57
N ARG A 19 4.32 -17.15 2.49
CA ARG A 19 3.36 -17.13 1.37
C ARG A 19 2.50 -15.88 1.38
N ALA A 20 2.03 -15.42 2.54
CA ALA A 20 1.28 -14.16 2.63
C ALA A 20 2.10 -12.96 2.14
N ALA A 21 3.41 -12.96 2.42
CA ALA A 21 4.31 -11.91 1.93
C ALA A 21 4.56 -11.96 0.42
N TYR A 22 4.77 -13.15 -0.14
CA TYR A 22 4.92 -13.33 -1.59
C TYR A 22 3.63 -13.00 -2.34
N LEU A 23 2.47 -13.26 -1.74
CA LEU A 23 1.20 -12.85 -2.31
C LEU A 23 1.06 -11.32 -2.28
N SER A 24 1.40 -10.66 -1.17
CA SER A 24 1.41 -9.18 -1.09
C SER A 24 2.44 -8.49 -1.98
N LEU A 25 3.24 -9.23 -2.75
CA LEU A 25 3.95 -8.64 -3.89
C LEU A 25 2.97 -7.92 -4.82
N ILE A 26 1.72 -8.38 -4.93
CA ILE A 26 0.63 -7.55 -5.43
C ILE A 26 -0.12 -6.97 -4.22
N PRO A 27 -0.25 -5.64 -4.10
CA PRO A 27 -0.83 -5.01 -2.92
C PRO A 27 -2.23 -5.57 -2.62
N GLY A 28 -2.45 -5.95 -1.36
CA GLY A 28 -3.72 -6.53 -0.88
C GLY A 28 -3.90 -8.04 -1.04
N LEU A 29 -3.11 -8.75 -1.85
CA LEU A 29 -3.29 -10.21 -2.03
C LEU A 29 -2.96 -11.04 -0.77
N GLY A 30 -1.99 -10.63 0.04
CA GLY A 30 -1.73 -11.31 1.32
C GLY A 30 -2.91 -11.21 2.28
N GLN A 31 -3.64 -10.10 2.26
CA GLN A 31 -4.83 -9.86 3.06
C GLN A 31 -6.00 -10.72 2.55
N LEU A 32 -6.13 -10.93 1.24
CA LEU A 32 -7.08 -11.91 0.67
C LEU A 32 -6.75 -13.33 1.15
N SER A 33 -5.49 -13.72 1.15
CA SER A 33 -5.06 -15.04 1.66
C SER A 33 -5.33 -15.21 3.15
N ASN A 34 -5.29 -14.11 3.91
CA ASN A 34 -5.68 -14.03 5.30
C ASN A 34 -7.19 -13.81 5.49
N GLY A 35 -8.05 -13.97 4.47
CA GLY A 35 -9.50 -13.81 4.61
C GLY A 35 -9.96 -12.41 5.04
N GLN A 36 -9.22 -11.35 4.71
CA GLN A 36 -9.55 -9.95 4.96
C GLN A 36 -9.79 -9.18 3.65
N PRO A 37 -10.87 -9.50 2.90
CA PRO A 37 -11.09 -8.94 1.56
C PRO A 37 -11.32 -7.41 1.56
N LYS A 38 -11.96 -6.86 2.61
CA LYS A 38 -12.16 -5.41 2.73
C LYS A 38 -10.83 -4.65 2.86
N LYS A 39 -9.89 -5.16 3.66
CA LYS A 39 -8.55 -4.56 3.78
C LYS A 39 -7.73 -4.73 2.51
N ALA A 40 -7.83 -5.90 1.88
CA ALA A 40 -7.18 -6.15 0.60
C ALA A 40 -7.59 -5.13 -0.46
N ALA A 41 -8.90 -4.89 -0.61
CA ALA A 41 -9.43 -3.91 -1.54
C ALA A 41 -8.94 -2.49 -1.21
N ALA A 42 -8.92 -2.10 0.07
CA ALA A 42 -8.41 -0.80 0.49
C ALA A 42 -6.92 -0.61 0.16
N PHE A 43 -6.07 -1.62 0.41
CA PHE A 43 -4.66 -1.56 0.06
C PHE A 43 -4.43 -1.51 -1.44
N LEU A 44 -5.11 -2.37 -2.20
CA LEU A 44 -5.01 -2.40 -3.65
C LEU A 44 -5.43 -1.06 -4.25
N ALA A 45 -6.61 -0.55 -3.87
CA ALA A 45 -7.13 0.72 -4.35
C ALA A 45 -6.23 1.89 -3.94
N GLY A 46 -5.73 1.92 -2.71
CA GLY A 46 -4.84 2.98 -2.23
C GLY A 46 -3.51 3.01 -2.97
N VAL A 47 -2.89 1.85 -3.22
CA VAL A 47 -1.64 1.79 -4.00
C VAL A 47 -1.87 2.21 -5.45
N ILE A 48 -2.93 1.71 -6.09
CA ILE A 48 -3.28 2.09 -7.47
C ILE A 48 -3.55 3.60 -7.55
N ALA A 49 -4.34 4.16 -6.63
CA ALA A 49 -4.67 5.58 -6.63
C ALA A 49 -3.43 6.45 -6.44
N LEU A 50 -2.52 6.08 -5.53
CA LEU A 50 -1.27 6.83 -5.33
C LEU A 50 -0.35 6.78 -6.56
N PHE A 51 -0.22 5.61 -7.20
CA PHE A 51 0.57 5.52 -8.42
C PHE A 51 -0.07 6.30 -9.57
N ALA A 52 -1.38 6.15 -9.79
CA ALA A 52 -2.11 6.89 -10.81
C ALA A 52 -1.93 8.40 -10.61
N LEU A 53 -2.14 8.88 -9.38
CA LEU A 53 -1.94 10.28 -9.04
C LEU A 53 -0.50 10.72 -9.30
N SER A 54 0.49 9.93 -8.86
CA SER A 54 1.90 10.27 -9.08
C SER A 54 2.22 10.41 -10.58
N PHE A 55 1.82 9.46 -11.41
CA PHE A 55 2.11 9.49 -12.85
C PHE A 55 1.37 10.61 -13.58
N SER A 56 0.22 11.08 -13.07
CA SER A 56 -0.49 12.21 -13.64
C SER A 56 0.20 13.56 -13.39
N VAL A 57 0.99 13.70 -12.31
CA VAL A 57 1.55 15.01 -11.91
C VAL A 57 2.44 15.65 -12.98
N PRO A 58 3.44 14.95 -13.56
CA PRO A 58 4.26 15.53 -14.64
C PRO A 58 3.42 15.89 -15.87
N GLY A 59 2.53 15.00 -16.31
CA GLY A 59 1.68 15.23 -17.49
C GLY A 59 0.78 16.46 -17.33
N VAL A 60 0.07 16.57 -16.20
CA VAL A 60 -0.76 17.74 -15.89
C VAL A 60 0.07 19.02 -15.83
N THR A 61 1.28 18.95 -15.30
CA THR A 61 2.18 20.11 -15.21
C THR A 61 2.61 20.58 -16.59
N THR A 62 3.03 19.66 -17.45
CA THR A 62 3.44 19.96 -18.82
C THR A 62 2.29 20.56 -19.63
N ASP A 63 1.06 20.06 -19.46
CA ASP A 63 -0.12 20.64 -20.10
C ASP A 63 -0.38 22.08 -19.65
N VAL A 64 -0.25 22.36 -18.35
CA VAL A 64 -0.38 23.71 -17.77
C VAL A 64 0.68 24.65 -18.33
N VAL A 65 1.95 24.22 -18.36
CA VAL A 65 3.06 24.99 -18.94
C VAL A 65 2.85 25.24 -20.43
N GLY A 66 2.37 24.24 -21.17
CA GLY A 66 2.08 24.33 -22.60
C GLY A 66 0.96 25.33 -22.92
N ALA A 67 -0.05 25.42 -22.05
CA ALA A 67 -1.23 26.27 -22.25
C ALA A 67 -0.88 27.77 -22.38
N TRP A 68 0.06 28.28 -21.58
CA TRP A 68 0.42 29.71 -21.63
C TRP A 68 1.55 30.06 -22.60
N ARG A 69 2.16 29.07 -23.28
CA ARG A 69 3.22 29.25 -24.30
C ARG A 69 4.33 30.22 -23.85
N PRO A 70 5.20 29.81 -22.90
CA PRO A 70 6.14 30.71 -22.27
C PRO A 70 7.05 31.40 -23.30
N ARG A 71 7.06 32.74 -23.29
CA ARG A 71 7.91 33.58 -24.14
C ARG A 71 8.74 34.54 -23.29
N GLY A 72 10.00 34.72 -23.65
CA GLY A 72 10.96 35.52 -22.90
C GLY A 72 11.54 34.79 -21.68
N SER A 73 12.68 35.29 -21.20
CA SER A 73 13.50 34.61 -20.18
C SER A 73 12.76 34.34 -18.86
N LEU A 74 11.92 35.29 -18.40
CA LEU A 74 11.19 35.16 -17.15
C LEU A 74 10.16 34.02 -17.18
N MET A 75 9.29 33.97 -18.20
CA MET A 75 8.26 32.93 -18.30
C MET A 75 8.86 31.53 -18.51
N VAL A 76 9.97 31.44 -19.27
CA VAL A 76 10.71 30.19 -19.42
C VAL A 76 11.26 29.73 -18.08
N SER A 77 11.89 30.64 -17.32
CA SER A 77 12.44 30.32 -15.98
C SER A 77 11.35 29.86 -15.00
N LEU A 78 10.20 30.53 -14.97
CA LEU A 78 9.05 30.13 -14.14
C LEU A 78 8.53 28.74 -14.52
N SER A 79 8.48 28.43 -15.82
CA SER A 79 8.04 27.14 -16.31
C SER A 79 9.00 26.02 -15.88
N VAL A 80 10.31 26.27 -15.93
CA VAL A 80 11.33 25.32 -15.45
C VAL A 80 11.20 25.11 -13.93
N ILE A 81 10.99 26.16 -13.15
CA ILE A 81 10.76 26.04 -11.70
C ILE A 81 9.52 25.18 -11.43
N LEU A 82 8.43 25.40 -12.17
CA LEU A 82 7.21 24.62 -12.00
C LEU A 82 7.41 23.14 -12.35
N GLU A 83 8.12 22.83 -13.43
CA GLU A 83 8.48 21.46 -13.81
C GLU A 83 9.37 20.79 -12.75
N LEU A 84 10.33 21.51 -12.17
CA LEU A 84 11.15 21.01 -11.06
C LEU A 84 10.31 20.71 -9.82
N VAL A 85 9.38 21.60 -9.46
CA VAL A 85 8.46 21.38 -8.34
C VAL A 85 7.57 20.16 -8.62
N SER A 86 7.07 20.01 -9.84
CA SER A 86 6.28 18.86 -10.27
C SER A 86 7.04 17.55 -10.13
N LEU A 87 8.32 17.54 -10.54
CA LEU A 87 9.19 16.38 -10.36
C LEU A 87 9.36 16.02 -8.88
N LEU A 88 9.53 17.01 -8.00
CA LEU A 88 9.63 16.78 -6.56
C LEU A 88 8.32 16.21 -5.98
N VAL A 89 7.16 16.74 -6.42
CA VAL A 89 5.84 16.24 -6.02
C VAL A 89 5.63 14.81 -6.52
N PHE A 90 6.00 14.51 -7.77
CA PHE A 90 5.99 13.16 -8.33
C PHE A 90 6.81 12.20 -7.45
N ILE A 91 8.07 12.55 -7.15
CA ILE A 91 8.95 11.73 -6.31
C ILE A 91 8.32 11.50 -4.94
N ALA A 92 7.81 12.53 -4.30
CA ALA A 92 7.19 12.41 -2.97
C ALA A 92 5.97 11.47 -2.99
N LEU A 93 5.08 11.61 -3.96
CA LEU A 93 3.89 10.74 -4.11
C LEU A 93 4.28 9.31 -4.48
N PHE A 94 5.25 9.14 -5.37
CA PHE A 94 5.75 7.83 -5.75
C PHE A 94 6.37 7.10 -4.56
N MET A 95 7.17 7.80 -3.76
CA MET A 95 7.72 7.27 -2.51
C MET A 95 6.62 6.93 -1.51
N ALA A 96 5.59 7.77 -1.37
CA ALA A 96 4.43 7.47 -0.54
C ALA A 96 3.69 6.20 -1.01
N ALA A 97 3.54 6.00 -2.32
CA ALA A 97 2.96 4.79 -2.91
C ALA A 97 3.77 3.55 -2.54
N LEU A 98 5.10 3.62 -2.64
CA LEU A 98 6.00 2.53 -2.25
C LEU A 98 5.94 2.23 -0.75
N VAL A 99 5.94 3.25 0.11
CA VAL A 99 5.81 3.08 1.56
C VAL A 99 4.46 2.41 1.90
N PHE A 100 3.38 2.84 1.25
CA PHE A 100 2.06 2.27 1.46
C PHE A 100 1.95 0.82 0.97
N TRP A 101 2.55 0.52 -0.19
CA TRP A 101 2.67 -0.86 -0.69
C TRP A 101 3.47 -1.73 0.27
N TYR A 102 4.62 -1.25 0.74
CA TYR A 102 5.42 -1.95 1.74
C TYR A 102 4.65 -2.20 3.03
N ALA A 103 3.89 -1.20 3.52
CA ALA A 103 3.03 -1.35 4.68
C ALA A 103 1.99 -2.46 4.49
N SER A 104 1.43 -2.62 3.28
CA SER A 104 0.51 -3.72 2.97
C SER A 104 1.17 -5.10 3.07
N ILE A 105 2.44 -5.23 2.67
CA ILE A 105 3.20 -6.47 2.80
C ILE A 105 3.46 -6.78 4.28
N HIS A 106 3.85 -5.76 5.05
CA HIS A 106 4.13 -5.90 6.47
C HIS A 106 2.87 -6.30 7.27
N ASP A 107 1.74 -5.65 7.00
CA ASP A 107 0.45 -5.96 7.62
C ASP A 107 -0.03 -7.39 7.32
N ALA A 108 0.16 -7.87 6.09
CA ALA A 108 -0.18 -9.25 5.72
C ALA A 108 0.66 -10.28 6.50
N ARG A 109 1.96 -10.00 6.69
CA ARG A 109 2.86 -10.85 7.47
C ARG A 109 2.45 -10.90 8.94
N LEU A 110 2.23 -9.74 9.57
CA LEU A 110 1.82 -9.65 10.97
C LEU A 110 0.49 -10.37 11.20
N THR A 111 -0.51 -10.11 10.35
CA THR A 111 -1.82 -10.78 10.43
C THR A 111 -1.70 -12.31 10.35
N ALA A 112 -0.83 -12.84 9.49
CA ALA A 112 -0.61 -14.28 9.38
C ALA A 112 0.04 -14.86 10.65
N VAL A 113 0.95 -14.12 11.28
CA VAL A 113 1.57 -14.51 12.55
C VAL A 113 0.55 -14.51 13.68
N GLU A 114 -0.25 -13.45 13.83
CA GLU A 114 -1.29 -13.34 14.88
C GLU A 114 -2.30 -14.48 14.81
N ARG A 115 -2.72 -14.85 13.60
CA ARG A 115 -3.65 -15.98 13.41
C ARG A 115 -3.03 -17.33 13.74
N ASN A 116 -1.70 -17.46 13.65
CA ASN A 116 -1.01 -18.70 14.00
C ASN A 116 -0.70 -18.79 15.50
N THR A 117 -0.36 -17.67 16.14
CA THR A 117 0.07 -17.66 17.55
C THR A 117 -1.07 -17.35 18.52
N GLY A 118 -2.20 -16.79 18.05
CA GLY A 118 -3.31 -16.36 18.90
C GLY A 118 -3.00 -15.15 19.78
N THR A 119 -1.79 -14.59 19.68
CA THR A 119 -1.32 -13.44 20.44
C THR A 119 -1.17 -12.24 19.51
N PRO A 120 -1.67 -11.04 19.87
CA PRO A 120 -1.43 -9.84 19.08
C PRO A 120 0.07 -9.53 19.01
N THR A 121 0.60 -9.31 17.81
CA THR A 121 2.02 -8.98 17.62
C THR A 121 2.24 -7.50 17.88
N ARG A 122 3.19 -7.17 18.76
CA ARG A 122 3.71 -5.79 18.90
C ARG A 122 4.48 -5.42 17.63
N GLY A 123 4.09 -4.32 16.98
CA GLY A 123 4.71 -3.85 15.73
C GLY A 123 3.75 -3.34 14.65
N ARG A 124 2.43 -3.32 14.90
CA ARG A 124 1.46 -2.67 13.98
C ARG A 124 1.83 -1.19 13.80
N TRP A 125 1.96 -0.77 12.54
CA TRP A 125 2.09 0.64 12.19
C TRP A 125 0.92 1.45 12.77
N TRP A 126 1.18 2.69 13.19
CA TRP A 126 0.19 3.53 13.90
C TRP A 126 -1.11 3.69 13.11
N LEU A 127 -1.03 3.69 11.77
CA LEU A 127 -2.18 3.84 10.86
C LEU A 127 -3.24 2.75 11.03
N PHE A 128 -2.87 1.60 11.61
CA PHE A 128 -3.76 0.47 11.76
C PHE A 128 -4.14 0.19 13.20
N HIS A 129 -3.91 1.08 14.18
CA HIS A 129 -4.47 0.93 15.54
C HIS A 129 -5.99 1.23 15.53
N ARG A 130 -6.81 0.23 15.24
CA ARG A 130 -8.24 0.18 15.57
C ARG A 130 -8.58 -1.22 16.07
#